data_AF-K9V6X1-F1
#
_entry.id   AF-K9V6X1-F1
#
_cell.length_a   1.000
_cell.length_b   1.000
_cell.length_c   1.000
_cell.angle_alpha   90.00
_cell.angle_beta   90.00
_cell.angle_gamma   90.00
#
_symmetry.space_group_name_H-M   'P 1'
#
loop_
_entity.id
_entity.type
_entity.pdbx_description
1 polymer ?
#
loop_
_entity_poly.entity_id
_entity_poly.type
_entity_poly.pdbx_seq_one_letter_code
_entity_poly.pdbx_strand_id
1 'polypeptide(L)' 'MDNNTQSPPTSQEIAEVITELEEYRERLVNETMETAKKAKMMKATAMAQLEPELATIDAALENLKQQQATLTGNN' A
#
# COMPACT_ATOMS: atom_id res chain seq x y z
N MET A 1 29.97 -14.90 8.34
CA MET A 1 29.27 -14.31 7.18
C MET A 1 27.82 -14.69 7.35
N ASP A 2 26.99 -13.71 7.72
CA ASP A 2 25.59 -13.89 8.09
C ASP A 2 24.80 -14.46 6.91
N ASN A 3 24.28 -15.68 7.09
CA ASN A 3 23.46 -16.34 6.10
C ASN A 3 22.07 -15.70 6.18
N ASN A 4 21.74 -14.86 5.19
CA ASN A 4 20.43 -14.22 5.04
C ASN A 4 19.35 -15.28 4.75
N THR A 5 18.97 -16.08 5.74
CA THR A 5 17.78 -16.93 5.67
C THR A 5 16.57 -16.06 5.99
N GLN A 6 16.09 -15.32 4.98
CA GLN A 6 14.74 -14.76 5.03
C GLN A 6 13.77 -15.93 5.06
N SER A 7 13.34 -16.32 6.26
CA SER A 7 12.17 -17.18 6.42
C SER A 7 11.01 -16.59 5.61
N PRO A 8 10.18 -17.41 4.97
CA PRO A 8 8.99 -16.91 4.30
C PRO A 8 8.17 -16.09 5.30
N PRO A 9 7.68 -14.89 4.91
CA PRO A 9 6.94 -14.04 5.81
C PRO A 9 5.70 -14.79 6.34
N THR A 10 5.45 -14.64 7.63
CA THR A 10 4.29 -15.20 8.31
C THR A 10 3.02 -14.45 7.90
N SER A 11 1.86 -15.08 8.09
CA SER A 11 0.56 -14.44 7.82
C SER A 11 0.34 -13.16 8.64
N GLN A 12 0.95 -13.07 9.83
CA GLN A 12 0.91 -11.89 10.69
C GLN A 12 1.80 -10.77 10.14
N GLU A 13 3.03 -11.05 9.73
CA GLU A 13 3.91 -10.05 9.11
C GLU A 13 3.29 -9.48 7.83
N ILE A 14 2.64 -10.32 7.00
CA ILE A 14 1.91 -9.82 5.83
C ILE A 14 0.72 -8.95 6.24
N ALA A 15 0.02 -9.29 7.34
CA ALA A 15 -1.08 -8.47 7.86
C ALA A 15 -0.60 -7.06 8.25
N GLU A 16 0.53 -6.99 8.96
CA GLU A 16 1.14 -5.74 9.40
C GLU A 16 1.53 -4.88 8.20
N VAL A 17 2.17 -5.47 7.19
CA VAL A 17 2.54 -4.76 5.94
C VAL A 17 1.30 -4.29 5.17
N ILE A 18 0.22 -5.07 5.12
CA ILE A 18 -1.05 -4.63 4.51
C ILE A 18 -1.58 -3.39 5.23
N THR A 19 -1.63 -3.41 6.57
CA THR A 19 -2.09 -2.26 7.36
C THR A 19 -1.23 -1.03 7.12
N GLU A 20 0.10 -1.15 7.18
CA GLU A 20 1.00 -0.03 6.91
C GLU A 20 0.82 0.56 5.51
N LEU A 21 0.59 -0.30 4.51
CA LEU A 21 0.41 0.13 3.12
C LEU A 21 -0.96 0.80 2.91
N GLU A 22 -2.01 0.36 3.61
CA GLU A 22 -3.32 1.01 3.62
C GLU A 22 -3.25 2.40 4.29
N GLU A 23 -2.54 2.52 5.41
CA GLU A 23 -2.30 3.82 6.06
C GLU A 23 -1.46 4.75 5.18
N TYR A 24 -0.43 4.23 4.50
CA TYR A 24 0.36 5.00 3.55
C TYR A 24 -0.50 5.56 2.42
N ARG A 25 -1.39 4.73 1.86
CA ARG A 25 -2.33 5.12 0.81
C ARG A 25 -3.21 6.29 1.25
N GLU A 26 -3.78 6.20 2.45
CA GLU A 26 -4.62 7.27 3.00
C GLU A 26 -3.82 8.57 3.20
N ARG A 27 -2.64 8.47 3.81
CA ARG A 27 -1.76 9.61 4.04
C ARG A 27 -1.39 10.29 2.72
N LEU A 28 -1.05 9.52 1.70
CA LEU A 28 -0.68 10.03 0.38
C LEU A 28 -1.84 10.81 -0.27
N VAL A 29 -3.06 10.30 -0.18
CA VAL A 29 -4.27 11.01 -0.64
C VAL A 29 -4.44 12.32 0.12
N ASN A 30 -4.35 12.29 1.45
CA ASN A 30 -4.54 13.46 2.29
C ASN A 30 -3.48 14.54 2.00
N GLU A 31 -2.20 14.17 1.98
CA GLU A 31 -1.08 15.08 1.67
C GLU A 31 -1.21 15.69 0.27
N THR A 32 -1.59 14.88 -0.72
CA THR A 32 -1.81 15.35 -2.09
C THR A 32 -2.97 16.34 -2.15
N MET A 33 -4.09 16.05 -1.48
CA MET A 33 -5.25 16.95 -1.45
C MET A 33 -4.95 18.26 -0.70
N GLU A 34 -4.21 18.21 0.40
CA GLU A 34 -3.77 19.40 1.12
C GLU A 34 -2.86 20.27 0.25
N THR A 35 -1.90 19.64 -0.43
CA THR A 35 -0.98 20.33 -1.35
C THR A 35 -1.73 20.93 -2.53
N ALA A 36 -2.66 20.18 -3.13
CA ALA A 36 -3.53 20.66 -4.20
C ALA A 36 -4.36 21.86 -3.75
N LYS A 37 -4.93 21.81 -2.54
CA LYS A 37 -5.70 22.93 -1.96
C LYS A 37 -4.83 24.18 -1.80
N LYS A 38 -3.60 24.04 -1.27
CA LYS A 38 -2.64 25.16 -1.15
C LYS A 38 -2.26 25.73 -2.52
N ALA A 39 -2.11 24.87 -3.52
CA ALA A 39 -1.81 25.23 -4.90
C ALA A 39 -3.02 25.73 -5.72
N LYS A 40 -4.23 25.77 -5.12
CA LYS A 40 -5.50 26.05 -5.81
C LYS A 40 -5.75 25.14 -7.02
N MET A 41 -5.20 23.93 -6.99
CA MET A 41 -5.38 22.91 -8.02
C MET A 41 -6.76 22.28 -7.88
N MET A 42 -7.41 22.00 -9.01
CA MET A 42 -8.66 21.25 -9.01
C MET A 42 -8.44 19.82 -8.50
N LYS A 43 -9.38 19.31 -7.69
CA LYS A 43 -9.34 17.94 -7.16
C LYS A 43 -9.13 16.88 -8.25
N ALA A 44 -9.78 17.04 -9.40
CA ALA A 44 -9.67 16.10 -10.52
C ALA A 44 -8.22 16.01 -11.05
N THR A 45 -7.52 17.14 -11.16
CA THR A 45 -6.12 17.17 -11.61
C THR A 45 -5.19 16.54 -10.58
N ALA A 46 -5.40 16.84 -9.29
CA ALA A 46 -4.61 16.25 -8.21
C ALA A 46 -4.81 14.73 -8.13
N MET A 47 -6.06 14.25 -8.29
CA MET A 47 -6.35 12.82 -8.32
C MET A 47 -5.77 12.12 -9.55
N ALA A 48 -5.82 12.75 -10.73
CA ALA A 48 -5.23 12.17 -11.93
C ALA A 48 -3.70 12.01 -11.82
N GLN A 49 -3.02 12.90 -11.08
CA GLN A 49 -1.59 12.75 -10.80
C GLN A 49 -1.31 11.62 -9.81
N LEU A 50 -2.23 11.39 -8.89
CA LEU A 50 -2.10 10.40 -7.82
C LEU A 50 -2.54 8.99 -8.25
N GLU A 51 -3.42 8.89 -9.24
CA GLU A 51 -3.98 7.62 -9.76
C GLU A 51 -2.93 6.54 -10.06
N PRO A 52 -1.79 6.83 -10.73
CA PRO A 52 -0.79 5.80 -11.02
C PRO A 52 -0.14 5.20 -9.76
N GLU A 53 0.11 6.02 -8.74
CA GLU A 53 0.71 5.57 -7.49
C GLU A 53 -0.32 4.79 -6.65
N LEU A 54 -1.57 5.26 -6.60
CA LEU A 54 -2.66 4.51 -5.96
C LEU A 54 -2.89 3.16 -6.63
N ALA A 55 -2.87 3.09 -7.96
CA ALA A 55 -3.01 1.84 -8.69
C ALA A 55 -1.88 0.86 -8.37
N THR A 56 -0.65 1.37 -8.20
CA THR A 56 0.51 0.56 -7.80
C THR A 56 0.35 0.01 -6.37
N ILE A 57 -0.10 0.87 -5.44
CA ILE A 57 -0.38 0.48 -4.06
C ILE A 57 -1.51 -0.54 -4.00
N ASP A 58 -2.59 -0.33 -4.74
CA ASP A 58 -3.76 -1.20 -4.78
C ASP A 58 -3.40 -2.59 -5.34
N ALA A 59 -2.58 -2.64 -6.40
CA ALA A 59 -2.05 -3.90 -6.91
C ALA A 59 -1.14 -4.61 -5.91
N ALA A 60 -0.29 -3.88 -5.16
CA ALA A 60 0.54 -4.46 -4.11
C ALA A 60 -0.31 -5.01 -2.96
N LEU A 61 -1.33 -4.27 -2.52
CA LEU A 61 -2.29 -4.71 -1.51
C LEU A 61 -3.02 -5.99 -1.92
N GLU A 62 -3.46 -6.08 -3.18
CA GLU A 62 -4.13 -7.28 -3.68
C GLU A 62 -3.18 -8.49 -3.67
N ASN A 63 -1.94 -8.32 -4.14
CA ASN A 63 -0.93 -9.38 -4.08
C ASN A 63 -0.62 -9.83 -2.65
N LEU A 64 -0.53 -8.90 -1.70
CA LEU A 64 -0.29 -9.23 -0.29
C LEU A 64 -1.49 -9.96 0.33
N LYS A 65 -2.71 -9.52 0.02
CA LYS A 65 -3.95 -10.19 0.48
C LYS A 65 -4.05 -11.63 -0.07
N GLN A 66 -3.68 -11.85 -1.33
CA GLN A 66 -3.62 -13.19 -1.92
C GLN A 66 -2.55 -14.07 -1.25
N GLN A 67 -1.37 -13.52 -0.97
CA GLN A 67 -0.32 -14.23 -0.22
C GLN A 67 -0.79 -14.59 1.20
N GLN A 68 -1.41 -13.64 1.90
CA GLN A 68 -1.97 -13.88 3.24
C GLN A 68 -3.01 -15.00 3.22
N ALA A 69 -3.95 -14.96 2.26
CA ALA A 69 -4.98 -15.98 2.10
C ALA A 69 -4.38 -17.37 1.80
N THR A 70 -3.28 -17.43 1.04
CA THR A 70 -2.56 -18.67 0.78
C THR A 70 -1.89 -19.22 2.04
N LEU A 71 -1.34 -18.35 2.90
CA LEU A 71 -0.72 -18.76 4.16
C LEU A 71 -1.75 -19.19 5.22
N THR A 72 -2.94 -18.56 5.25
CA THR A 72 -4.00 -18.90 6.20
C THR A 72 -4.89 -20.06 5.75
N GLY A 73 -5.11 -20.21 4.44
CA GLY A 73 -5.91 -21.29 3.85
C GLY A 73 -5.19 -22.63 3.68
N ASN A 74 -3.86 -22.66 3.83
CA ASN A 74 -3.06 -23.89 3.82
C ASN A 74 -2.86 -24.50 5.23
N ASN A 75 -3.65 -24.08 6.23
CA ASN A 75 -3.68 -24.70 7.57
C ASN A 75 -4.89 -25.61 7.75
#